data_AF-A0A7X6WY64-F1
#
_entry.id   AF-A0A7X6WY64-F1
#
_cell.length_a   1.000
_cell.length_b   1.000
_cell.length_c   1.000
_cell.angle_alpha   90.00
_cell.angle_beta   90.00
_cell.angle_gamma   90.00
#
_symmetry.space_group_name_H-M   'P 1'
#
loop_
_entity.id
_entity.type
_entity.pdbx_description
1 polymer ?
#
loop_
_entity_poly.entity_id
_entity_poly.type
_entity_poly.pdbx_seq_one_letter_code
_entity_poly.pdbx_strand_id
1 'polypeptide(L)'
;MSLDIANLLAPISESAPAGDEARSTDEYERVSGEIDKMTNMSGSAIVDWSLVAQQGADILRAQSKDFMLAAWVSAAWTELRGLDGLKAGLE
;
A
#
# COMPACT_ATOMS: atom_id res chain seq x y z
N MET A 1 7.28 -5.15 15.53
CA MET A 1 6.28 -5.86 14.71
C MET A 1 6.87 -6.03 13.33
N SER A 2 7.34 -7.24 12.99
CA SER A 2 7.95 -7.52 11.68
C SER A 2 6.91 -7.35 10.57
N LEU A 3 7.32 -6.76 9.45
CA LEU A 3 6.50 -6.67 8.24
C LEU A 3 6.50 -8.05 7.57
N ASP A 4 5.33 -8.62 7.28
CA ASP A 4 5.17 -9.96 6.70
C ASP A 4 5.25 -9.89 5.16
N ILE A 5 6.43 -9.54 4.65
CA ILE A 5 6.68 -9.31 3.22
C ILE A 5 6.40 -10.57 2.40
N ALA A 6 6.74 -11.74 2.93
CA ALA A 6 6.51 -13.03 2.26
C ALA A 6 5.04 -13.25 1.90
N ASN A 7 4.11 -12.80 2.75
CA ASN A 7 2.67 -12.90 2.53
C ASN A 7 2.18 -11.91 1.46
N LEU A 8 2.82 -10.73 1.36
CA LEU A 8 2.52 -9.77 0.28
C LEU A 8 3.02 -10.26 -1.09
N LEU A 9 4.09 -11.05 -1.12
CA LEU A 9 4.65 -11.63 -2.35
C LEU A 9 4.00 -12.96 -2.75
N ALA A 10 3.29 -13.62 -1.84
CA ALA A 10 2.60 -14.87 -2.13
C ALA A 10 1.54 -14.66 -3.25
N PRO A 11 1.39 -15.61 -4.19
CA PRO A 11 0.31 -15.56 -5.18
C PRO A 11 -1.06 -15.43 -4.51
N ILE A 12 -1.94 -14.59 -5.06
CA ILE A 12 -3.33 -14.46 -4.55
C ILE A 12 -4.12 -15.74 -4.80
N SER A 13 -3.95 -16.35 -5.98
CA SER A 13 -4.50 -17.67 -6.31
C SER A 13 -3.65 -18.37 -7.37
N GLU A 14 -3.84 -19.68 -7.54
CA GLU A 14 -3.15 -20.43 -8.60
C GLU A 14 -3.55 -19.97 -10.01
N SER A 15 -4.84 -19.67 -10.22
CA SER A 15 -5.39 -19.26 -11.51
C SER A 15 -5.14 -17.78 -11.83
N ALA A 16 -4.98 -16.94 -10.81
CA ALA A 16 -4.68 -15.52 -10.93
C ALA A 16 -3.66 -15.12 -9.84
N PRO A 17 -2.35 -15.37 -10.06
CA PRO A 17 -1.30 -15.03 -9.09
C PRO A 17 -1.25 -13.55 -8.72
N ALA A 18 -1.57 -12.69 -9.70
CA ALA A 18 -1.65 -11.24 -9.52
C ALA A 18 -3.01 -10.75 -8.99
N GLY A 19 -3.99 -11.63 -8.86
CA GLY A 19 -5.37 -11.25 -8.52
C GLY A 19 -6.06 -10.47 -9.64
N ASP A 20 -7.05 -9.68 -9.25
CA ASP A 20 -7.87 -8.86 -10.14
C ASP A 20 -7.45 -7.38 -10.10
N GLU A 21 -8.03 -6.55 -10.96
CA GLU A 21 -7.78 -5.10 -10.95
C GLU A 21 -8.40 -4.45 -9.70
N ALA A 22 -7.60 -3.70 -8.92
CA ALA A 22 -8.07 -3.04 -7.70
C ALA A 22 -8.47 -1.57 -7.90
N ARG A 23 -8.04 -0.92 -8.97
CA ARG A 23 -8.21 0.55 -9.14
C ARG A 23 -9.65 1.05 -9.15
N SER A 24 -10.61 0.19 -9.43
CA SER A 24 -12.04 0.52 -9.44
C SER A 24 -12.76 0.15 -8.15
N THR A 25 -12.02 -0.20 -7.09
CA THR A 25 -12.59 -0.62 -5.80
C THR A 25 -12.49 0.47 -4.74
N ASP A 26 -13.46 0.47 -3.83
CA ASP A 26 -13.55 1.43 -2.73
C ASP A 26 -12.30 1.36 -1.83
N GLU A 27 -11.73 0.17 -1.65
CA GLU A 27 -10.50 -0.05 -0.89
C GLU A 27 -9.31 0.68 -1.51
N TYR A 28 -9.16 0.61 -2.85
CA TYR A 28 -8.10 1.33 -3.54
C TYR A 28 -8.34 2.84 -3.50
N GLU A 29 -9.58 3.29 -3.75
CA GLU A 29 -9.94 4.71 -3.71
C GLU A 29 -9.62 5.34 -2.35
N ARG A 30 -9.84 4.57 -1.27
CA ARG A 30 -9.51 5.00 0.08
C ARG A 30 -8.01 5.22 0.30
N VAL A 31 -7.18 4.34 -0.24
CA VAL A 31 -5.72 4.50 -0.18
C VAL A 31 -5.26 5.66 -1.06
N SER A 32 -5.74 5.74 -2.31
CA SER A 32 -5.35 6.84 -3.20
C SER A 32 -5.82 8.20 -2.69
N GLY A 33 -6.98 8.26 -2.03
CA GLY A 33 -7.48 9.48 -1.41
C GLY A 33 -6.57 10.01 -0.29
N GLU A 34 -5.84 9.14 0.43
CA GLU A 34 -4.79 9.58 1.36
C GLU A 34 -3.59 10.15 0.63
N ILE A 35 -3.16 9.52 -0.47
CA ILE A 35 -2.04 10.00 -1.30
C ILE A 35 -2.38 11.34 -1.95
N ASP A 36 -3.61 11.55 -2.41
CA ASP A 36 -4.06 12.81 -3.02
C ASP A 36 -3.92 14.00 -2.06
N LYS A 37 -4.04 13.77 -0.73
CA LYS A 37 -3.81 14.81 0.28
C LYS A 37 -2.40 15.38 0.22
N MET A 38 -1.39 14.61 -0.21
CA MET A 38 -0.01 15.11 -0.38
C MET A 38 0.08 16.26 -1.38
N THR A 39 -0.80 16.27 -2.39
CA THR A 39 -0.80 17.26 -3.46
C THR A 39 -1.74 18.42 -3.19
N ASN A 40 -2.50 18.37 -2.09
CA ASN A 40 -3.48 19.40 -1.76
C ASN A 40 -2.77 20.67 -1.25
N MET A 41 -2.80 21.72 -2.09
CA MET A 41 -2.17 23.02 -1.84
C MET A 41 -2.68 23.76 -0.59
N SER A 42 -3.81 23.34 -0.01
CA SER A 42 -4.34 23.95 1.22
C SER A 42 -3.52 23.59 2.47
N GLY A 43 -2.67 22.56 2.41
CA GLY A 43 -1.75 22.17 3.49
C GLY A 43 -2.41 21.71 4.80
N SER A 44 -3.74 21.66 4.86
CA SER A 44 -4.50 21.31 6.06
C SER A 44 -4.78 19.81 6.19
N ALA A 45 -4.66 19.06 5.10
CA ALA A 45 -4.91 17.63 5.08
C ALA A 45 -3.64 16.86 5.44
N ILE A 46 -3.67 16.19 6.60
CA ILE A 46 -2.61 15.27 7.03
C ILE A 46 -2.91 13.89 6.42
N VAL A 47 -1.90 13.30 5.79
CA VAL A 47 -1.95 11.93 5.25
C VAL A 47 -1.98 10.94 6.41
N ASP A 48 -2.92 9.99 6.39
CA ASP A 48 -2.91 8.85 7.30
C ASP A 48 -2.03 7.72 6.72
N TRP A 49 -0.74 7.78 7.02
CA TRP A 49 0.21 6.74 6.60
C TRP A 49 -0.08 5.36 7.19
N SER A 50 -0.74 5.30 8.35
CA SER A 50 -1.12 4.00 8.94
C SER A 50 -2.22 3.34 8.11
N LEU A 51 -3.18 4.14 7.62
CA LEU A 51 -4.21 3.66 6.70
C LEU A 51 -3.59 3.18 5.38
N VAL A 52 -2.70 3.97 4.76
CA VAL A 52 -2.03 3.60 3.51
C VAL A 52 -1.26 2.28 3.67
N ALA A 53 -0.49 2.15 4.75
CA ALA A 53 0.30 0.95 5.03
C ALA A 53 -0.59 -0.28 5.26
N GLN A 54 -1.68 -0.14 6.02
CA GLN A 54 -2.53 -1.28 6.38
C GLN A 54 -3.44 -1.71 5.23
N GLN A 55 -4.22 -0.80 4.65
CA GLN A 55 -5.16 -1.13 3.58
C GLN A 55 -4.46 -1.46 2.28
N GLY A 56 -3.38 -0.77 1.95
CA GLY A 56 -2.57 -1.12 0.78
C GLY A 56 -1.97 -2.53 0.90
N ALA A 57 -1.48 -2.90 2.08
CA ALA A 57 -1.00 -4.27 2.33
C ALA A 57 -2.12 -5.31 2.24
N ASP A 58 -3.33 -5.01 2.72
CA ASP A 58 -4.48 -5.90 2.63
C ASP A 58 -4.88 -6.18 1.16
N ILE A 59 -4.92 -5.13 0.31
CA ILE A 59 -5.17 -5.27 -1.12
C ILE A 59 -4.06 -6.09 -1.79
N LEU A 60 -2.78 -5.81 -1.50
CA LEU A 60 -1.65 -6.57 -2.04
C LEU A 60 -1.71 -8.05 -1.65
N ARG A 61 -2.18 -8.34 -0.43
CA ARG A 61 -2.28 -9.71 0.08
C ARG A 61 -3.43 -10.50 -0.54
N ALA A 62 -4.58 -9.85 -0.77
CA ALA A 62 -5.84 -10.56 -0.99
C ALA A 62 -6.54 -10.26 -2.32
N GLN A 63 -6.18 -9.18 -3.02
CA GLN A 63 -6.98 -8.68 -4.15
C GLN A 63 -6.16 -8.42 -5.41
N SER A 64 -5.06 -7.67 -5.33
CA SER A 64 -4.30 -7.25 -6.52
C SER A 64 -2.82 -7.02 -6.25
N LYS A 65 -1.94 -7.50 -7.13
CA LYS A 65 -0.51 -7.17 -7.15
C LYS A 65 -0.25 -5.90 -7.98
N ASP A 66 -0.80 -4.77 -7.56
CA ASP A 66 -0.57 -3.49 -8.23
C ASP A 66 0.75 -2.84 -7.77
N PHE A 67 1.57 -2.41 -8.74
CA PHE A 67 2.89 -1.83 -8.48
C PHE A 67 2.82 -0.44 -7.83
N MET A 68 1.86 0.39 -8.21
CA MET A 68 1.71 1.73 -7.63
C MET A 68 1.30 1.63 -6.17
N LEU A 69 0.41 0.69 -5.86
CA LEU A 69 0.00 0.40 -4.50
C LEU A 69 1.17 -0.10 -3.64
N ALA A 70 2.01 -0.98 -4.17
CA ALA A 70 3.24 -1.41 -3.49
C ALA A 70 4.20 -0.23 -3.23
N ALA A 71 4.34 0.69 -4.18
CA ALA A 71 5.15 1.89 -3.99
C ALA A 71 4.59 2.80 -2.87
N TRP A 72 3.27 2.95 -2.78
CA TRP A 72 2.63 3.72 -1.71
C TRP A 72 2.75 3.04 -0.34
N VAL A 73 2.64 1.72 -0.27
CA VAL A 73 2.90 0.95 0.96
C VAL A 73 4.35 1.12 1.40
N SER A 74 5.30 1.05 0.48
CA SER A 74 6.73 1.29 0.75
C SER A 74 6.99 2.72 1.27
N ALA A 75 6.35 3.72 0.67
CA ALA A 75 6.40 5.10 1.16
C ALA A 75 5.80 5.23 2.56
N ALA A 76 4.63 4.64 2.80
CA ALA A 76 3.96 4.65 4.10
C ALA A 76 4.80 3.99 5.19
N TRP A 77 5.45 2.86 4.89
CA TRP A 77 6.38 2.24 5.84
C TRP A 77 7.60 3.11 6.11
N THR A 78 8.13 3.79 5.10
CA THR A 78 9.23 4.75 5.25
C THR A 78 8.84 5.90 6.17
N GLU A 79 7.65 6.46 6.01
CA GLU A 79 7.12 7.54 6.85
C GLU A 79 6.90 7.08 8.30
N LEU A 80 6.44 5.84 8.51
CA LEU A 80 6.15 5.30 9.84
C LEU A 80 7.38 4.75 10.58
N ARG A 81 8.40 4.28 9.85
CA ARG A 81 9.51 3.48 10.41
C ARG A 81 10.90 3.91 9.94
N GLY A 82 11.01 4.98 9.15
CA GLY A 82 12.27 5.46 8.60
C GLY A 82 12.95 4.44 7.69
N LEU A 83 14.27 4.33 7.80
CA LEU A 83 15.09 3.48 6.93
C LEU A 83 14.74 1.98 7.03
N ASP A 84 14.28 1.51 8.19
CA ASP A 84 13.83 0.12 8.34
C ASP A 84 12.56 -0.13 7.52
N GLY A 85 11.69 0.87 7.43
CA GLY A 85 10.50 0.83 6.57
C GLY A 85 10.86 0.84 5.09
N LEU A 86 11.80 1.71 4.69
CA LEU A 86 12.30 1.76 3.32
C LEU A 86 12.94 0.43 2.90
N LYS A 87 13.78 -0.15 3.77
CA LYS A 87 14.41 -1.44 3.53
C LYS A 87 13.37 -2.52 3.29
N ALA A 88 12.37 -2.61 4.16
CA ALA A 88 11.29 -3.58 4.01
C ALA A 88 10.44 -3.37 2.74
N GLY A 89 10.26 -2.12 2.31
CA GLY A 89 9.52 -1.81 1.09
C GLY A 89 10.29 -2.03 -0.21
N LEU A 90 11.58 -2.35 -0.15
CA LEU A 90 12.45 -2.67 -1.30
C LEU A 90 12.82 -4.16 -1.38
N GLU A 91 12.49 -4.94 -0.34
CA GLU A 91 12.63 -6.39 -0.29
C GLU A 91 11.51 -7.10 -1.04
#